data_AF-A0A926CVT0-F1
#
_entry.id   AF-A0A926CVT0-F1
#
_cell.length_a   1.000
_cell.length_b   1.000
_cell.length_c   1.000
_cell.angle_alpha   90.00
_cell.angle_beta   90.00
_cell.angle_gamma   90.00
#
_symmetry.space_group_name_H-M   'P 1'
#
loop_
_entity.id
_entity.type
_entity.pdbx_description
1 polymer ?
#
loop_
_entity_poly.entity_id
_entity_poly.type
_entity_poly.pdbx_seq_one_letter_code
_entity_poly.pdbx_strand_id
1 'polypeptide(L)'
;PERQVHEVVLLDGELGTLTNPIIHYNYRDLAHFTDKQRRYAAYEAKILYEAGIRPKFRNFILQPLRQFKWRFFELKGYRDGFHGLRLSLLMAWYEFRKYWLLRGLWQSVVR
;
A
#
# COMPACT_ATOMS: atom_id res chain seq x y z
N PRO A 1 11.02 17.11 -6.00
CA PRO A 1 10.21 16.13 -5.23
C PRO A 1 10.71 14.71 -5.49
N GLU A 2 11.60 14.22 -4.62
CA GLU A 2 12.14 12.85 -4.67
C GLU A 2 11.05 11.87 -4.23
N ARG A 3 10.36 11.25 -5.20
CA ARG A 3 9.55 10.06 -4.94
C ARG A 3 10.51 8.86 -4.85
N GLN A 4 10.65 8.29 -3.66
CA GLN A 4 11.43 7.07 -3.36
C GLN A 4 10.92 5.78 -4.07
N VAL A 5 10.16 5.86 -5.19
CA VAL A 5 9.61 4.69 -5.91
C VAL A 5 9.76 4.77 -7.44
N HIS A 6 10.67 5.58 -7.95
CA HIS A 6 11.21 5.34 -9.29
C HIS A 6 12.59 4.74 -9.11
N GLU A 7 12.64 3.41 -9.04
CA GLU A 7 13.87 2.67 -9.33
C GLU A 7 14.25 3.03 -10.77
N VAL A 8 15.10 4.04 -10.93
CA VAL A 8 15.64 4.45 -12.23
C VAL A 8 16.56 3.33 -12.67
N VAL A 9 16.20 2.64 -13.75
CA VAL A 9 17.06 1.61 -14.34
C VAL A 9 18.24 2.32 -15.00
N LEU A 10 19.42 2.23 -14.39
CA LEU A 10 20.68 2.65 -15.01
C LEU A 10 21.12 1.51 -15.93
N LEU A 11 21.05 1.74 -17.24
CA LEU A 11 21.50 0.78 -18.25
C LEU A 11 22.93 1.12 -18.67
N ASP A 12 23.79 0.12 -18.61
CA ASP A 12 25.13 0.16 -19.22
C ASP A 12 25.09 -0.65 -20.53
N GLY A 13 24.32 -0.14 -21.51
CA GLY A 13 24.06 -0.84 -22.78
C GLY A 13 22.88 -0.29 -23.58
N GLU A 14 22.61 -0.89 -24.73
CA GLU A 14 21.51 -0.49 -25.63
C GLU A 14 20.13 -0.84 -25.07
N LEU A 15 19.18 0.07 -25.25
CA LEU A 15 17.79 -0.11 -24.83
C LEU A 15 17.06 -1.05 -25.82
N GLY A 16 16.61 -2.20 -25.33
CA GLY A 16 15.82 -3.16 -26.09
C GLY A 16 14.33 -3.12 -25.71
N THR A 17 13.46 -3.42 -26.69
CA THR A 17 12.01 -3.59 -26.45
C THR A 17 11.65 -5.06 -26.55
N LEU A 18 10.88 -5.55 -25.58
CA LEU A 18 10.37 -6.92 -25.62
C LEU A 18 9.26 -7.04 -26.67
N THR A 19 9.39 -8.04 -27.54
CA THR A 19 8.38 -8.39 -28.56
C THR A 19 7.26 -9.27 -28.01
N ASN A 20 7.45 -9.86 -26.82
CA ASN A 20 6.49 -10.73 -26.16
C ASN A 20 6.07 -10.17 -24.79
N PRO A 21 4.83 -10.45 -24.33
CA PRO A 21 4.38 -10.05 -23.00
C PRO A 21 5.23 -10.67 -21.88
N ILE A 22 5.57 -9.88 -20.85
CA ILE A 22 6.10 -10.42 -19.59
C ILE A 22 4.94 -10.83 -18.70
N ILE A 23 4.90 -12.10 -18.29
CA ILE A 23 3.98 -12.55 -17.25
C ILE A 23 4.57 -12.16 -15.88
N HIS A 24 4.06 -11.08 -15.28
CA HIS A 24 4.52 -10.60 -13.98
C HIS A 24 3.64 -11.12 -12.83
N TYR A 25 4.12 -12.17 -12.16
CA TYR A 25 3.50 -12.65 -10.93
C TYR A 25 3.84 -11.75 -9.75
N ASN A 26 2.89 -10.93 -9.31
CA ASN A 26 3.09 -9.96 -8.23
C ASN A 26 3.34 -10.61 -6.85
N TYR A 27 2.75 -11.79 -6.62
CA TYR A 27 2.83 -12.53 -5.37
C TYR A 27 3.09 -14.01 -5.65
N ARG A 28 3.85 -14.65 -4.75
CA ARG A 28 4.23 -16.06 -4.85
C ARG A 28 3.29 -16.93 -4.03
N ASP A 29 2.92 -16.43 -2.85
CA ASP A 29 2.00 -17.04 -1.91
C ASP A 29 1.41 -15.95 -0.99
N LEU A 30 0.54 -16.36 -0.06
CA LEU A 30 -0.12 -15.47 0.90
C LEU A 30 0.85 -14.84 1.91
N ALA A 31 1.94 -15.52 2.26
CA ALA A 31 2.96 -15.01 3.18
C ALA A 31 3.75 -13.89 2.51
N HIS A 32 4.14 -14.07 1.25
CA HIS A 32 4.79 -13.06 0.43
C HIS A 32 3.89 -11.83 0.21
N PHE A 33 2.59 -12.05 -0.02
CA PHE A 33 1.62 -10.95 -0.03
C PHE A 33 1.61 -10.19 1.29
N THR A 34 1.50 -10.90 2.41
CA THR A 34 1.42 -10.30 3.74
C THR A 34 2.69 -9.51 4.09
N ASP A 35 3.86 -10.06 3.78
CA ASP A 35 5.15 -9.39 3.98
C ASP A 35 5.27 -8.11 3.14
N LYS A 36 4.96 -8.18 1.84
CA LYS A 36 4.92 -6.99 0.97
C LYS A 36 3.98 -5.91 1.51
N GLN A 37 2.77 -6.28 1.89
CA GLN A 37 1.78 -5.33 2.41
C GLN A 37 2.23 -4.68 3.73
N ARG A 38 2.93 -5.41 4.62
CA ARG A 38 3.53 -4.84 5.83
C ARG A 38 4.59 -3.80 5.49
N ARG A 39 5.49 -4.10 4.55
CA ARG A 39 6.54 -3.18 4.10
C ARG A 39 5.94 -1.92 3.46
N TYR A 40 4.94 -2.09 2.58
CA TYR A 40 4.24 -0.98 1.95
C TYR A 40 3.52 -0.10 2.96
N ALA A 41 2.82 -0.68 3.94
CA ALA A 41 2.16 0.11 4.98
C ALA A 41 3.16 0.94 5.82
N ALA A 42 4.35 0.39 6.12
CA ALA A 42 5.41 1.11 6.82
C ALA A 42 6.01 2.23 5.96
N TYR A 43 6.25 1.94 4.68
CA TYR A 43 6.78 2.90 3.73
C TYR A 43 5.81 4.08 3.50
N GLU A 44 4.52 3.81 3.28
CA GLU A 44 3.50 4.86 3.17
C GLU A 44 3.36 5.66 4.47
N ALA A 45 3.49 5.03 5.64
CA ALA A 45 3.49 5.74 6.91
C ALA A 45 4.68 6.71 7.02
N LYS A 46 5.86 6.31 6.54
CA LYS A 46 7.04 7.17 6.47
C LYS A 46 6.83 8.35 5.53
N ILE A 47 6.27 8.12 4.34
CA ILE A 47 5.94 9.21 3.39
C ILE A 47 4.99 10.22 4.04
N LEU A 48 3.93 9.74 4.72
CA LEU A 48 2.98 10.64 5.40
C LEU A 48 3.65 11.43 6.52
N TYR A 49 4.57 10.81 7.25
CA TYR A 49 5.36 11.46 8.29
C TYR A 49 6.28 12.54 7.71
N GLU A 50 7.04 12.23 6.66
CA GLU A 50 7.92 13.17 5.94
C GLU A 50 7.13 14.33 5.33
N ALA A 51 5.89 14.09 4.90
CA ALA A 51 4.96 15.12 4.42
C ALA A 51 4.33 15.96 5.56
N GLY A 52 4.69 15.74 6.83
CA GLY A 52 4.18 16.48 7.98
C GLY A 52 2.74 16.14 8.37
N ILE A 53 2.17 15.04 7.85
CA ILE A 53 0.78 14.66 8.13
C ILE A 53 0.68 14.03 9.50
N ARG A 54 -0.11 14.65 10.39
CA ARG A 54 -0.40 14.12 11.72
C ARG A 54 -1.65 13.23 11.72
N PRO A 55 -1.59 12.03 12.31
CA PRO A 55 -2.74 11.14 12.38
C PRO A 55 -3.80 11.70 13.35
N LYS A 56 -5.02 11.94 12.84
CA LYS A 56 -6.19 12.29 13.65
C LYS A 56 -6.94 11.01 14.05
N PHE A 57 -7.63 11.02 15.19
CA PHE A 57 -8.42 9.86 15.64
C PHE A 57 -9.40 9.34 14.58
N ARG A 58 -10.05 10.26 13.84
CA ARG A 58 -10.96 9.92 12.74
C ARG A 58 -10.29 9.15 11.60
N ASN A 59 -8.99 9.35 11.36
CA ASN A 59 -8.28 8.68 10.27
C ASN A 59 -8.19 7.17 10.48
N PHE A 60 -8.15 6.70 11.72
CA PHE A 60 -8.10 5.27 12.05
C PHE A 60 -9.39 4.52 11.66
N ILE A 61 -10.50 5.22 11.48
CA ILE A 61 -11.79 4.61 11.12
C ILE A 61 -12.19 5.00 9.69
N LEU A 62 -12.15 6.30 9.39
CA LEU A 62 -12.62 6.81 8.10
C LEU A 62 -11.74 6.36 6.94
N GLN A 63 -10.42 6.24 7.12
CA GLN A 63 -9.53 5.86 6.02
C GLN A 63 -9.66 4.38 5.66
N PRO A 64 -9.64 3.43 6.61
CA PRO A 64 -9.96 2.03 6.33
C PRO A 64 -11.34 1.84 5.70
N LEU A 65 -12.36 2.55 6.21
CA LEU A 65 -13.72 2.47 5.66
C LEU A 65 -13.78 3.01 4.23
N ARG A 66 -13.10 4.11 3.95
CA ARG A 66 -12.99 4.69 2.60
C ARG A 66 -12.30 3.70 1.65
N GLN A 67 -11.20 3.08 2.08
CA GLN A 67 -10.50 2.08 1.28
C GLN A 67 -11.36 0.85 0.99
N PHE A 68 -12.08 0.35 1.99
CA PHE A 68 -13.02 -0.75 1.81
C PHE A 68 -14.11 -0.38 0.80
N LYS A 69 -14.78 0.76 0.98
CA LYS A 69 -15.87 1.19 0.09
C LYS A 69 -15.39 1.34 -1.35
N TRP A 70 -14.24 1.98 -1.52
CA TRP A 70 -13.64 2.17 -2.84
C TRP A 70 -13.30 0.83 -3.49
N ARG A 71 -12.61 -0.09 -2.81
CA ARG A 71 -12.25 -1.39 -3.40
C ARG A 71 -13.45 -2.30 -3.65
N PHE A 72 -14.38 -2.34 -2.71
CA PHE A 72 -15.49 -3.26 -2.79
C PHE A 72 -16.56 -2.78 -3.76
N PHE A 73 -16.95 -1.50 -3.71
CA PHE A 73 -18.04 -0.96 -4.54
C PHE A 73 -17.52 -0.29 -5.83
N GLU A 74 -16.58 0.65 -5.73
CA GLU A 74 -16.11 1.44 -6.89
C GLU A 74 -15.33 0.56 -7.88
N LEU A 75 -14.40 -0.25 -7.36
CA LEU A 75 -13.64 -1.22 -8.17
C LEU A 75 -14.41 -2.53 -8.40
N LYS A 76 -15.68 -2.58 -8.01
CA LYS A 76 -16.59 -3.72 -8.23
C LYS A 76 -16.06 -5.05 -7.67
N GLY A 77 -15.28 -5.01 -6.58
CA GLY A 77 -14.79 -6.21 -5.90
C GLY A 77 -15.91 -7.15 -5.43
N TYR A 78 -17.14 -6.66 -5.27
CA TYR A 78 -18.31 -7.52 -5.02
C TYR A 78 -18.56 -8.56 -6.13
N ARG A 79 -18.10 -8.32 -7.36
CA ARG A 79 -18.21 -9.27 -8.48
C ARG A 79 -17.34 -10.50 -8.31
N ASP A 80 -16.26 -10.39 -7.53
CA ASP A 80 -15.36 -11.49 -7.18
C ASP A 80 -15.87 -12.28 -5.94
N GLY A 81 -17.08 -11.97 -5.48
CA GLY A 81 -17.75 -12.63 -4.35
C GLY A 81 -16.93 -12.58 -3.06
N PHE A 82 -16.72 -13.75 -2.45
CA PHE A 82 -16.00 -13.87 -1.19
C PHE A 82 -14.52 -13.45 -1.29
N HIS A 83 -13.91 -13.64 -2.47
CA HIS A 83 -12.51 -13.28 -2.68
C HIS A 83 -12.32 -11.75 -2.66
N GLY A 84 -13.19 -11.03 -3.37
CA GLY A 84 -13.17 -9.57 -3.39
C GLY A 84 -13.53 -8.95 -2.04
N LEU A 85 -14.43 -9.59 -1.27
CA LEU A 85 -14.71 -9.18 0.11
C LEU A 85 -13.48 -9.31 1.00
N ARG A 86 -12.83 -10.48 1.00
CA ARG A 86 -11.61 -10.74 1.79
C ARG A 86 -10.49 -9.77 1.43
N LEU A 87 -10.26 -9.56 0.14
CA LEU A 87 -9.22 -8.63 -0.32
C LEU A 87 -9.52 -7.20 0.14
N SER A 88 -10.76 -6.74 -0.01
CA SER A 88 -11.17 -5.40 0.41
C SER A 88 -10.99 -5.18 1.92
N LEU A 89 -11.34 -6.19 2.74
CA LEU A 89 -11.12 -6.15 4.20
C LEU A 89 -9.63 -6.16 4.55
N LEU A 90 -8.83 -6.99 3.91
CA LEU A 90 -7.37 -7.02 4.12
C LEU A 90 -6.73 -5.67 3.78
N MET A 91 -7.12 -5.06 2.67
CA MET A 91 -6.61 -3.76 2.28
C MET A 91 -7.03 -2.65 3.24
N ALA A 92 -8.27 -2.68 3.74
CA ALA A 92 -8.72 -1.76 4.79
C ALA A 92 -7.91 -1.93 6.09
N TRP A 93 -7.59 -3.17 6.47
CA TRP A 93 -6.73 -3.45 7.61
C TRP A 93 -5.31 -2.89 7.44
N TYR A 94 -4.71 -3.02 6.24
CA TYR A 94 -3.39 -2.42 5.98
C TYR A 94 -3.43 -0.89 5.98
N GLU A 95 -4.52 -0.27 5.54
CA GLU A 95 -4.73 1.17 5.67
C GLU A 95 -4.76 1.59 7.16
N PHE A 96 -5.44 0.83 8.01
CA PHE A 96 -5.43 1.06 9.46
C PHE A 96 -4.01 0.94 10.02
N ARG A 97 -3.29 -0.12 9.66
CA ARG A 97 -1.90 -0.37 10.09
C ARG A 97 -0.96 0.77 9.69
N LYS A 98 -1.11 1.34 8.49
CA LYS A 98 -0.36 2.54 8.07
C LYS A 98 -0.55 3.70 9.05
N TYR A 99 -1.79 4.04 9.40
CA TYR A 99 -2.06 5.14 10.34
C TYR A 99 -1.57 4.83 11.76
N TRP A 100 -1.58 3.56 12.15
CA TRP A 100 -0.98 3.10 13.41
C TRP A 100 0.54 3.32 13.44
N LEU A 101 1.24 2.92 12.38
CA LEU A 101 2.68 3.13 12.25
C LEU A 101 3.03 4.62 12.22
N LEU A 102 2.25 5.42 11.48
CA LEU A 102 2.41 6.87 11.43
C LEU A 102 2.32 7.50 12.83
N ARG A 103 1.38 7.04 13.67
CA ARG A 103 1.29 7.50 15.07
C ARG A 103 2.55 7.16 15.86
N GLY A 104 3.08 5.94 15.69
CA GLY A 104 4.33 5.53 16.33
C GLY A 104 5.51 6.43 15.95
N LEU A 105 5.65 6.78 14.66
CA LEU A 105 6.69 7.70 14.18
C LEU A 105 6.60 9.06 14.87
N TRP A 106 5.41 9.66 14.95
CA TRP A 106 5.22 10.94 15.65
C TRP A 106 5.48 10.86 17.16
N GLN A 107 5.22 9.72 17.80
CA GLN A 107 5.49 9.53 19.23
C GLN A 107 6.98 9.35 19.52
N SER A 108 7.75 8.77 18.60
CA SER A 108 9.20 8.55 18.75
C SER A 108 10.03 9.84 18.73
N VAL A 109 9.48 10.92 18.17
CA VAL A 109 10.15 12.23 18.03
C VAL A 109 9.90 13.13 19.26
N VAL A 110 8.84 12.83 20.01
CA VAL A 110 8.46 13.58 21.22
C VAL A 110 9.15 13.01 22.48
N ARG A 111 9.82 11.86 22.35
CA ARG A 111 10.72 11.29 23.36
C ARG A 111 12.16 11.64 23.00
#